data_AF-A0A7V9FJR5-F1
#
_entry.id   AF-A0A7V9FJR5-F1
#
_cell.length_a   1.000
_cell.length_b   1.000
_cell.length_c   1.000
_cell.angle_alpha   90.00
_cell.angle_beta   90.00
_cell.angle_gamma   90.00
#
_symmetry.space_group_name_H-M   'P 1'
#
loop_
_entity.id
_entity.type
_entity.pdbx_description
1 polymer ?
#
loop_
_entity_poly.entity_id
_entity_poly.type
_entity_poly.pdbx_seq_one_letter_code
_entity_poly.pdbx_strand_id
1 'polypeptide(L)' 'MATLRLIPLEDTVVFPNMEVTLPVDVGDEQRVLLMPRHESEFARVGTVAEVSDRVRLPGGARAVALSGLYRGVAGAAQT' A
#
# COMPACT_ATOMS: atom_id res chain seq x y z
N MET A 1 6.18 4.38 -17.96
CA MET A 1 6.15 4.46 -16.48
C MET A 1 4.86 3.82 -16.01
N ALA A 2 4.87 3.07 -14.91
CA ALA A 2 3.65 2.48 -14.36
C ALA A 2 2.95 3.51 -13.47
N THR A 3 1.64 3.69 -13.66
CA THR A 3 0.82 4.43 -12.69
C THR A 3 0.37 3.44 -11.62
N LEU A 4 0.58 3.78 -10.35
CA LEU A 4 0.14 2.98 -9.20
C LEU A 4 -0.74 3.85 -8.30
N ARG A 5 -1.81 3.26 -7.76
CA ARG A 5 -2.60 3.90 -6.71
C ARG A 5 -1.73 4.07 -5.46
N LEU A 6 -1.66 5.30 -4.95
CA LEU A 6 -0.94 5.61 -3.72
C LEU A 6 -1.86 5.32 -2.53
N ILE A 7 -1.38 4.50 -1.60
CA ILE A 7 -2.08 4.13 -0.37
C ILE A 7 -1.31 4.73 0.81
N PRO A 8 -1.86 5.74 1.50
CA PRO A 8 -1.24 6.28 2.71
C PRO A 8 -1.30 5.25 3.84
N LEU A 9 -0.18 5.06 4.54
CA LEU A 9 -0.09 4.25 5.75
C LEU A 9 0.25 5.16 6.93
N GLU A 10 -0.72 5.38 7.81
CA GLU A 10 -0.51 6.18 9.03
C GLU A 10 0.36 5.40 10.02
N ASP A 11 1.48 6.00 10.42
CA ASP A 11 2.41 5.50 11.45
C ASP A 11 2.89 4.05 11.24
N THR A 12 2.84 3.58 10.00
CA THR A 12 3.17 2.20 9.63
C THR A 12 4.06 2.18 8.39
N VAL A 13 5.05 1.28 8.39
CA VAL A 13 5.97 1.07 7.27
C VAL A 13 5.94 -0.40 6.87
N VAL A 14 5.85 -0.66 5.56
CA VAL A 14 6.02 -1.99 4.97
C VAL A 14 7.32 -2.01 4.18
N PHE A 15 8.17 -3.00 4.46
CA PHE A 15 9.43 -3.20 3.74
C PHE A 15 9.28 -4.22 2.60
N PRO A 16 10.19 -4.21 1.62
CA PRO A 16 10.30 -5.30 0.65
C PRO A 16 10.39 -6.67 1.33
N ASN A 17 9.76 -7.67 0.71
CA ASN A 17 9.61 -9.05 1.15
C ASN A 17 8.73 -9.29 2.39
N MET A 18 8.07 -8.25 2.92
CA MET A 18 7.06 -8.45 3.96
C MET A 18 5.74 -8.90 3.35
N GLU A 19 5.14 -9.94 3.94
CA GLU A 19 3.74 -10.32 3.72
C GLU A 19 2.90 -9.73 4.86
N VAL A 20 1.95 -8.86 4.53
CA VAL A 20 1.14 -8.15 5.53
C VAL A 20 -0.33 -8.13 5.14
N THR A 21 -1.21 -8.18 6.14
CA THR A 21 -2.66 -7.99 5.95
C THR A 21 -3.04 -6.65 6.56
N LEU A 22 -3.47 -5.70 5.73
CA LEU A 22 -3.78 -4.33 6.16
C LEU A 22 -5.23 -3.96 5.84
N PRO A 23 -5.93 -3.22 6.73
CA PRO A 23 -7.30 -2.74 6.50
C PRO A 23 -7.31 -1.49 5.61
N VAL A 24 -6.77 -1.61 4.38
CA VAL A 24 -6.67 -0.51 3.41
C VAL A 24 -7.56 -0.76 2.19
N ASP A 25 -8.00 0.30 1.52
CA ASP A 25 -8.70 0.20 0.24
C ASP A 25 -7.75 0.34 -0.94
N VAL A 26 -7.53 -0.76 -1.66
CA VAL A 26 -6.73 -0.78 -2.90
C VAL A 26 -7.59 -0.70 -4.16
N GLY A 27 -8.93 -0.73 -4.04
CA GLY A 27 -9.83 -0.90 -5.17
C GLY A 27 -9.56 -2.20 -5.95
N ASP A 28 -9.53 -2.10 -7.27
CA ASP A 28 -9.30 -3.22 -8.18
C ASP A 28 -7.83 -3.39 -8.59
N GLU A 29 -6.95 -2.55 -8.04
CA GLU A 29 -5.53 -2.58 -8.37
C GLU A 29 -4.88 -3.90 -7.98
N GLN A 30 -4.00 -4.39 -8.85
CA GLN A 30 -3.15 -5.56 -8.57
C GLN A 30 -1.83 -5.15 -7.93
N ARG A 31 -1.42 -3.88 -8.10
CA ARG A 31 -0.22 -3.31 -7.50
C ARG A 31 -0.48 -1.90 -7.03
N VAL A 32 0.07 -1.56 -5.88
CA VAL A 32 -0.10 -0.26 -5.23
C VAL A 32 1.24 0.27 -4.73
N LEU A 33 1.31 1.57 -4.49
CA LEU A 33 2.40 2.21 -3.78
C LEU A 33 1.97 2.49 -2.35
N LEU A 34 2.50 1.71 -1.40
CA LEU A 34 2.32 1.93 0.03
C LEU A 34 3.23 3.07 0.46
N MET A 35 2.66 4.20 0.88
CA MET A 35 3.41 5.38 1.26
C MET A 35 3.26 5.65 2.75
N PRO A 36 4.34 5.54 3.54
CA PRO A 36 4.30 5.93 4.95
C PRO A 36 3.93 7.41 5.10
N ARG A 37 3.07 7.69 6.07
CA ARG A 37 2.67 9.02 6.46
C ARG A 37 2.70 9.13 7.98
N HIS A 38 3.24 10.24 8.47
CA HIS A 38 3.18 10.62 9.88
C HIS A 38 2.48 11.98 9.96
N GLU A 39 1.36 12.03 10.67
CA GLU A 39 0.48 13.20 10.74
C GLU A 39 0.01 13.69 9.35
N SER A 40 0.65 14.71 8.79
CA SER A 40 0.35 15.27 7.47
C SER A 40 1.51 15.17 6.49
N GLU A 41 2.62 14.54 6.90
CA GLU A 41 3.83 14.44 6.10
C GLU A 41 3.99 13.03 5.52
N PHE A 42 4.12 12.96 4.20
CA PHE A 42 4.47 11.74 3.49
C PHE A 42 5.98 11.52 3.49
N ALA A 43 6.39 10.27 3.67
CA ALA A 43 7.78 9.88 3.44
C ALA A 43 8.18 10.09 1.97
N ARG A 44 9.49 10.23 1.72
CA ARG A 44 10.04 10.37 0.36
C ARG A 44 10.05 9.05 -0.44
N VAL A 45 10.03 7.92 0.27
CA VAL A 45 10.16 6.58 -0.29
C VAL A 45 9.08 5.70 0.30
N GLY A 46 8.33 5.02 -0.56
CA GLY A 46 7.36 4.01 -0.21
C GLY A 46 7.77 2.62 -0.72
N THR A 47 6.87 1.67 -0.60
CA THR A 47 7.05 0.30 -1.09
C THR A 47 5.98 -0.02 -2.11
N VAL A 48 6.41 -0.46 -3.30
CA VAL A 48 5.50 -1.06 -4.28
C VAL A 48 5.14 -2.44 -3.77
N ALA A 49 3.85 -2.72 -3.67
CA ALA A 49 3.34 -4.00 -3.19
C ALA A 49 2.35 -4.61 -4.18
N GLU A 50 2.34 -5.93 -4.25
CA GLU A 50 1.34 -6.71 -4.96
C GLU A 50 0.16 -7.04 -4.03
N VAL A 51 -1.06 -6.96 -4.57
CA VAL A 51 -2.28 -7.37 -3.88
C VAL A 51 -2.44 -8.88 -4.08
N SER A 52 -2.06 -9.66 -3.06
CA SER A 52 -2.09 -11.11 -3.13
C SER A 52 -3.48 -11.69 -2.86
N ASP A 53 -4.26 -11.05 -1.96
CA ASP A 53 -5.63 -11.47 -1.66
C ASP A 53 -6.49 -10.33 -1.07
N ARG A 54 -7.81 -10.47 -1.18
CA ARG A 54 -8.82 -9.59 -0.56
C ARG A 54 -9.62 -10.40 0.45
N VAL A 55 -9.40 -10.14 1.73
CA VAL A 55 -9.91 -10.97 2.81
C VAL A 55 -10.96 -10.24 3.66
N ARG A 56 -11.74 -11.03 4.38
CA ARG A 56 -12.65 -10.54 5.43
C ARG A 56 -12.12 -10.94 6.79
N LEU A 57 -11.88 -9.94 7.63
CA LEU A 57 -11.45 -10.13 9.01
C LEU A 57 -12.64 -10.53 9.90
N PRO A 58 -12.38 -11.15 11.07
CA PRO A 58 -13.38 -11.30 12.12
C PRO A 58 -14.08 -9.96 12.43
N GLY A 59 -15.40 -9.98 12.62
CA GLY A 59 -16.20 -8.75 12.74
C GLY A 59 -16.60 -8.11 11.40
N GLY A 60 -16.22 -8.72 10.27
CA GLY A 60 -16.72 -8.35 8.95
C GLY A 60 -15.96 -7.23 8.25
N ALA A 61 -14.93 -6.66 8.88
CA ALA A 61 -14.04 -5.69 8.26
C ALA A 61 -13.34 -6.27 7.02
N ARG A 62 -13.08 -5.44 6.02
CA ARG A 62 -12.31 -5.83 4.83
C ARG A 62 -10.84 -5.51 5.04
N ALA A 63 -9.97 -6.36 4.54
CA ALA A 63 -8.54 -6.15 4.51
C ALA A 63 -7.94 -6.74 3.24
N VAL A 64 -6.70 -6.39 2.97
CA VAL A 64 -5.96 -6.81 1.78
C VAL A 64 -4.65 -7.44 2.23
N ALA A 65 -4.37 -8.63 1.73
CA ALA A 65 -3.06 -9.25 1.86
C ALA A 65 -2.14 -8.66 0.77
N LEU A 66 -0.94 -8.25 1.20
CA LEU A 66 0.01 -7.49 0.39
C LEU A 66 1.39 -8.10 0.52
N SER A 67 2.06 -8.26 -0.62
CA SER A 67 3.47 -8.66 -0.69
C SER A 67 4.33 -7.47 -1.10
N GLY A 68 5.22 -7.02 -0.22
CA GLY A 68 6.15 -5.93 -0.51
C GLY A 68 7.19 -6.36 -1.55
N LEU A 69 7.29 -5.65 -2.67
CA LEU A 69 8.20 -6.03 -3.77
C LEU A 69 9.54 -5.27 -3.69
N TYR A 70 9.48 -3.95 -3.82
CA TYR A 70 10.66 -3.07 -3.86
C TYR A 70 10.30 -1.64 -3.47
N ARG A 71 11.32 -0.82 -3.22
CA ARG A 71 11.15 0.60 -2.87
C ARG A 71 10.82 1.45 -4.10
N GLY A 72 9.88 2.38 -3.95
CA GLY A 72 9.47 3.31 -5.01
C GLY A 72 9.41 4.76 -4.52
N VAL A 73 9.59 5.70 -5.44
CA VAL A 73 9.40 7.14 -5.22
C VAL A 73 8.20 7.58 -6.04
N ALA A 74 7.27 8.32 -5.43
CA ALA A 74 6.11 8.83 -6.13
C ALA A 74 6.53 9.86 -7.21
N GLY A 75 5.96 9.71 -8.41
CA GLY A 75 6.11 10.66 -9.51
C GLY A 75 5.00 11.71 -9.52
N ALA A 76 4.73 12.29 -10.69
CA ALA A 76 3.59 13.18 -10.88
C ALA A 76 2.27 12.42 -10.68
N ALA A 77 1.35 13.01 -9.92
CA ALA A 77 0.01 12.48 -9.75
C ALA A 77 -0.83 12.70 -11.03
N GLN A 78 -1.79 11.80 -11.25
CA GLN A 78 -2.81 11.92 -12.29
C GLN A 78 -4.18 11.67 -11.67
N THR A 79 -5.23 12.25 -12.25
CA THR A 79 -6.61 12.22 -11.74
C THR A 79 -7.51 11.44 -12.67
#